data_AF-A0A956A7T6-F1
#
_entry.id   AF-A0A956A7T6-F1
#
_cell.length_a   1.000
_cell.length_b   1.000
_cell.length_c   1.000
_cell.angle_alpha   90.00
_cell.angle_beta   90.00
_cell.angle_gamma   90.00
#
_symmetry.space_group_name_H-M   'P 1'
#
loop_
_entity.id
_entity.type
_entity.pdbx_description
1 polymer ?
#
loop_
_entity_poly.entity_id
_entity_poly.type
_entity_poly.pdbx_seq_one_letter_code
_entity_poly.pdbx_strand_id
1 'polypeptide(L)'
;MRAVVIPIAFVAASLAAQGCGSGPESKEGKSPEAKLLGLDITGDKEVENFDLNGDNKADDWKTYVFRGPEDAPREKKVRLLAKHELDLDFDGRPDVVRVFNDQGAVVTEQMDLDFDGKPDAIDYYADGVLYRRDLALDFAGKASIVKFYNDNQLTRKERDTNGDGKMDTIEYYEGGKLMRIGEDRDGDGKPDVYTEVNEGS
;
A
#
# COMPACT_ATOMS: atom_id res chain seq x y z
N MET A 1 -7.49 -28.14 -24.56
CA MET A 1 -7.85 -27.59 -23.23
C MET A 1 -7.82 -26.08 -23.37
N ARG A 2 -8.91 -25.38 -23.03
CA ARG A 2 -9.03 -23.93 -23.22
C ARG A 2 -8.26 -23.24 -22.09
N ALA A 3 -7.32 -22.36 -22.45
CA ALA A 3 -6.64 -21.49 -21.50
C ALA A 3 -7.68 -20.54 -20.88
N VAL A 4 -7.82 -20.61 -19.56
CA VAL A 4 -8.55 -19.62 -18.80
C VAL A 4 -7.61 -18.43 -18.64
N VAL A 5 -7.82 -17.40 -19.44
CA VAL A 5 -7.20 -16.09 -19.22
C VAL A 5 -7.89 -15.50 -18.01
N ILE A 6 -7.21 -15.48 -16.86
CA ILE A 6 -7.66 -14.72 -15.70
C ILE A 6 -7.29 -13.26 -16.02
N PRO A 7 -8.26 -12.35 -16.21
CA PRO A 7 -7.93 -10.95 -16.38
C PRO A 7 -7.30 -10.46 -15.06
N ILE A 8 -6.04 -10.01 -15.14
CA ILE A 8 -5.39 -9.26 -14.07
C ILE A 8 -6.15 -7.94 -13.99
N ALA A 9 -7.13 -7.87 -13.09
CA ALA A 9 -7.73 -6.61 -12.70
C ALA A 9 -6.66 -5.86 -11.90
N PHE A 10 -6.02 -4.88 -12.53
CA PHE A 10 -5.43 -3.78 -11.78
C PHE A 10 -6.56 -3.18 -10.95
N VAL A 11 -6.52 -3.40 -9.63
CA VAL A 11 -7.23 -2.50 -8.72
C VAL A 11 -6.50 -1.18 -8.88
N ALA A 12 -7.07 -0.29 -9.70
CA ALA A 12 -6.67 1.09 -9.74
C ALA A 12 -6.71 1.60 -8.30
N ALA A 13 -5.56 2.02 -7.77
CA ALA A 13 -5.54 2.86 -6.60
C ALA A 13 -6.41 4.09 -6.94
N SER A 14 -7.61 4.11 -6.38
CA SER A 14 -8.59 5.16 -6.63
C SER A 14 -8.09 6.46 -6.01
N LEU A 15 -7.32 7.25 -6.77
CA LEU A 15 -7.26 8.69 -6.56
C LEU A 15 -8.56 9.30 -7.11
N ALA A 16 -9.58 9.36 -6.25
CA ALA A 16 -10.77 10.16 -6.53
C ALA A 16 -10.43 11.64 -6.29
N ALA A 17 -9.91 12.32 -7.31
CA ALA A 17 -10.02 13.77 -7.42
C ALA A 17 -11.25 14.09 -8.27
N GLN A 18 -12.33 14.55 -7.62
CA GLN A 18 -13.52 15.03 -8.33
C GLN A 18 -13.19 16.35 -9.04
N GLY A 19 -13.17 16.32 -10.37
CA GLY A 19 -13.11 17.50 -11.22
C GLY A 19 -13.91 17.26 -12.49
N CYS A 20 -15.10 17.85 -12.59
CA CYS A 20 -15.86 17.90 -13.83
C CYS A 20 -15.06 18.66 -14.89
N GLY A 21 -14.62 17.97 -15.95
CA GLY A 21 -14.00 18.59 -17.11
C GLY A 21 -14.00 17.62 -18.29
N SER A 22 -14.81 17.90 -19.29
CA SER A 22 -14.81 17.20 -20.58
C SER A 22 -13.46 17.41 -21.29
N GLY A 23 -12.63 16.36 -21.36
CA GLY A 23 -11.35 16.29 -22.07
C GLY A 23 -11.27 15.03 -22.95
N PRO A 24 -10.40 15.02 -23.99
CA PRO A 24 -10.61 14.25 -25.23
C PRO A 24 -10.35 12.75 -25.07
N GLU A 25 -10.94 11.96 -25.99
CA GLU A 25 -10.82 10.50 -26.10
C GLU A 25 -9.37 10.01 -25.88
N SER A 26 -9.17 9.23 -24.82
CA SER A 26 -7.92 8.52 -24.55
C SER A 26 -7.71 7.44 -25.61
N LYS A 27 -6.67 7.58 -26.43
CA LYS A 27 -6.17 6.46 -27.23
C LYS A 27 -5.72 5.37 -26.27
N GLU A 28 -6.30 4.18 -26.39
CA GLU A 28 -5.83 2.96 -25.72
C GLU A 28 -4.37 2.71 -26.15
N GLY A 29 -3.42 3.14 -25.32
CA GLY A 29 -2.04 2.69 -25.41
C GLY A 29 -2.01 1.24 -24.97
N LYS A 30 -1.59 0.32 -25.86
CA LYS A 30 -1.24 -1.04 -25.42
C LYS A 30 -0.16 -0.91 -24.35
N SER A 31 -0.46 -1.37 -23.14
CA SER A 31 0.56 -1.57 -22.11
C SER A 31 1.67 -2.43 -22.71
N PRO A 32 2.96 -2.06 -22.56
CA PRO A 32 4.04 -2.95 -22.97
C PRO A 32 3.83 -4.33 -22.33
N GLU A 33 3.93 -5.39 -23.15
CA GLU A 33 3.78 -6.76 -22.67
C GLU A 33 4.98 -7.09 -21.76
N ALA A 34 4.75 -7.16 -20.44
CA ALA A 34 5.78 -7.53 -19.48
C ALA A 34 6.46 -8.84 -19.88
N LYS A 35 7.80 -8.84 -19.96
CA LYS A 35 8.58 -10.01 -20.38
C LYS A 35 8.98 -10.83 -19.15
N LEU A 36 8.53 -12.07 -19.06
CA LEU A 36 9.01 -13.00 -18.04
C LEU A 36 10.49 -13.33 -18.28
N LEU A 37 11.37 -13.00 -17.32
CA LEU A 37 12.79 -13.33 -17.35
C LEU A 37 13.07 -14.73 -16.82
N GLY A 38 12.33 -15.17 -15.81
CA GLY A 38 12.55 -16.48 -15.21
C GLY A 38 11.79 -16.71 -13.91
N LEU A 39 12.00 -17.91 -13.35
CA LEU A 39 11.41 -18.37 -12.11
C LEU A 39 12.53 -18.81 -11.15
N ASP A 40 12.62 -18.17 -9.99
CA ASP A 40 13.53 -18.57 -8.93
C ASP A 40 12.79 -19.42 -7.89
N ILE A 41 13.31 -20.61 -7.59
CA ILE A 41 12.69 -21.54 -6.65
C ILE A 41 13.62 -21.72 -5.45
N THR A 42 13.14 -21.37 -4.25
CA THR A 42 13.88 -21.56 -3.00
C THR A 42 12.97 -22.22 -1.96
N GLY A 43 13.14 -23.53 -1.74
CA GLY A 43 12.25 -24.32 -0.88
C GLY A 43 10.79 -24.26 -1.37
N ASP A 44 9.89 -23.85 -0.49
CA ASP A 44 8.44 -23.67 -0.78
C ASP A 44 8.08 -22.27 -1.31
N LYS A 45 9.08 -21.49 -1.74
CA LYS A 45 8.87 -20.19 -2.40
C LYS A 45 9.20 -20.26 -3.88
N GLU A 46 8.43 -19.55 -4.67
CA GLU A 46 8.62 -19.29 -6.10
C GLU A 46 8.62 -17.80 -6.35
N VAL A 47 9.55 -17.28 -7.14
CA VAL A 47 9.58 -15.87 -7.54
C VAL A 47 9.57 -15.78 -9.05
N GLU A 48 8.50 -15.23 -9.63
CA GLU A 48 8.46 -14.85 -11.04
C GLU A 48 9.10 -13.48 -11.20
N ASN A 49 10.06 -13.35 -12.13
CA ASN A 49 10.78 -12.12 -12.42
C ASN A 49 10.34 -11.58 -13.79
N PHE A 50 9.86 -10.34 -13.85
CA PHE A 50 9.38 -9.70 -15.07
C PHE A 50 10.19 -8.44 -15.38
N ASP A 51 10.53 -8.26 -16.65
CA ASP A 51 11.16 -7.08 -17.24
C ASP A 51 10.05 -6.23 -17.89
N LEU A 52 9.90 -5.00 -17.39
CA LEU A 52 8.86 -4.06 -17.83
C LEU A 52 9.38 -3.05 -18.86
N ASN A 53 10.69 -2.77 -18.88
CA ASN A 53 11.29 -1.72 -19.69
C ASN A 53 12.18 -2.22 -20.87
N GLY A 54 12.45 -3.52 -20.93
CA GLY A 54 13.23 -4.20 -21.96
C GLY A 54 14.74 -4.25 -21.74
N ASP A 55 15.25 -3.94 -20.54
CA ASP A 55 16.68 -3.92 -20.24
C ASP A 55 17.25 -5.29 -19.79
N ASN A 56 16.40 -6.32 -19.70
CA ASN A 56 16.69 -7.65 -19.17
C ASN A 56 17.06 -7.70 -17.68
N LYS A 57 16.71 -6.68 -16.91
CA LYS A 57 16.60 -6.75 -15.46
C LYS A 57 15.13 -6.86 -15.07
N ALA A 58 14.92 -7.38 -13.88
CA ALA A 58 13.56 -7.52 -13.37
C ALA A 58 13.14 -6.18 -12.76
N ASP A 59 11.90 -5.79 -13.02
CA ASP A 59 11.25 -4.60 -12.45
C ASP A 59 9.91 -4.97 -11.76
N ASP A 60 9.42 -6.20 -11.96
CA ASP A 60 8.25 -6.75 -11.27
C ASP A 60 8.58 -8.15 -10.75
N TRP A 61 8.46 -8.34 -9.44
CA TRP A 61 8.66 -9.63 -8.78
C TRP A 61 7.37 -10.10 -8.11
N LYS A 62 6.96 -11.33 -8.44
CA LYS A 62 5.82 -11.99 -7.79
C LYS A 62 6.31 -13.20 -7.01
N THR A 63 6.27 -13.09 -5.67
CA THR A 63 6.61 -14.20 -4.77
C THR A 63 5.36 -15.00 -4.44
N TYR A 64 5.39 -16.30 -4.73
CA TYR A 64 4.36 -17.27 -4.41
C TYR A 64 4.81 -18.22 -3.30
N VAL A 65 3.85 -18.65 -2.49
CA VAL A 65 4.00 -19.68 -1.46
C VAL A 65 2.99 -20.79 -1.69
N PHE A 66 3.33 -21.99 -1.21
CA PHE A 66 2.47 -23.17 -1.35
C PHE A 66 1.83 -23.49 0.00
N ARG A 67 0.49 -23.58 0.03
CA ARG A 67 -0.29 -23.89 1.25
C ARG A 67 -1.13 -25.15 1.08
N GLY A 68 -1.19 -25.95 2.13
CA GLY A 68 -1.90 -27.23 2.18
C GLY A 68 -1.38 -28.08 3.32
N PRO A 69 -1.82 -29.34 3.44
CA PRO A 69 -1.28 -30.28 4.41
C PRO A 69 0.24 -30.37 4.30
N GLU A 70 0.93 -30.50 5.43
CA GLU A 70 2.39 -30.51 5.51
C GLU A 70 3.01 -31.64 4.67
N ASP A 71 2.36 -32.81 4.70
CA ASP A 71 2.72 -34.04 4.00
C ASP A 71 2.25 -34.09 2.53
N ALA A 72 1.42 -33.13 2.09
CA ALA A 72 0.97 -33.09 0.72
C ALA A 72 2.13 -32.71 -0.21
N PRO A 73 2.29 -33.38 -1.37
CA PRO A 73 3.27 -32.96 -2.35
C PRO A 73 2.91 -31.59 -2.94
N ARG A 74 3.90 -30.82 -3.39
CA ARG A 74 3.78 -29.41 -3.79
C ARG A 74 2.69 -29.19 -4.84
N GLU A 75 2.57 -30.07 -5.81
CA GLU A 75 1.56 -30.00 -6.89
C GLU A 75 0.10 -30.13 -6.40
N LYS A 76 -0.09 -30.59 -5.15
CA LYS A 76 -1.40 -30.61 -4.48
C LYS A 76 -1.62 -29.44 -3.52
N LYS A 77 -0.58 -28.66 -3.23
CA LYS A 77 -0.70 -27.44 -2.43
C LYS A 77 -1.21 -26.30 -3.32
N VAL A 78 -1.97 -25.40 -2.72
CA VAL A 78 -2.45 -24.18 -3.37
C VAL A 78 -1.28 -23.21 -3.49
N ARG A 79 -1.01 -22.75 -4.72
CA ARG A 79 -0.05 -21.69 -5.00
C ARG A 79 -0.72 -20.33 -4.77
N LEU A 80 -0.22 -19.58 -3.80
CA LEU A 80 -0.78 -18.29 -3.38
C LEU A 80 0.26 -17.19 -3.60
N LEU A 81 -0.17 -16.07 -4.18
CA LEU A 81 0.67 -14.87 -4.24
C LEU A 81 0.82 -14.35 -2.80
N ALA A 82 2.06 -14.29 -2.32
CA ALA A 82 2.37 -13.81 -0.97
C ALA A 82 2.93 -12.38 -0.98
N LYS A 83 3.65 -12.01 -2.04
CA LYS A 83 4.25 -10.68 -2.18
C LYS A 83 4.35 -10.28 -3.64
N HIS A 84 4.06 -9.01 -3.94
CA HIS A 84 4.27 -8.38 -5.23
C HIS A 84 5.11 -7.12 -5.03
N GLU A 85 6.22 -7.04 -5.74
CA GLU A 85 7.20 -5.95 -5.71
C GLU A 85 7.28 -5.32 -7.09
N LEU A 86 7.26 -4.00 -7.17
CA LEU A 86 7.39 -3.23 -8.40
C LEU A 86 8.46 -2.16 -8.23
N ASP A 87 9.41 -2.13 -9.15
CA ASP A 87 10.38 -1.08 -9.39
C ASP A 87 9.82 -0.20 -10.53
N LEU A 88 9.44 1.03 -10.21
CA LEU A 88 8.74 1.95 -11.11
C LEU A 88 9.71 2.91 -11.80
N ASP A 89 10.86 3.21 -11.19
CA ASP A 89 11.89 4.09 -11.74
C ASP A 89 13.08 3.34 -12.38
N PHE A 90 13.09 2.02 -12.25
CA PHE A 90 14.03 1.06 -12.84
C PHE A 90 15.45 1.13 -12.29
N ASP A 91 15.59 1.47 -11.01
CA ASP A 91 16.89 1.56 -10.33
C ASP A 91 17.38 0.21 -9.74
N GLY A 92 16.52 -0.82 -9.76
CA GLY A 92 16.74 -2.14 -9.20
C GLY A 92 16.21 -2.33 -7.78
N ARG A 93 15.49 -1.36 -7.21
CA ARG A 93 14.84 -1.42 -5.90
C ARG A 93 13.33 -1.34 -6.09
N PRO A 94 12.54 -2.15 -5.36
CA PRO A 94 11.09 -2.03 -5.41
C PRO A 94 10.60 -0.76 -4.72
N ASP A 95 9.79 0.02 -5.42
CA ASP A 95 9.10 1.20 -4.91
C ASP A 95 7.74 0.85 -4.31
N VAL A 96 7.08 -0.16 -4.86
CA VAL A 96 5.81 -0.66 -4.33
C VAL A 96 5.97 -2.09 -3.87
N VAL A 97 5.66 -2.33 -2.60
CA VAL A 97 5.68 -3.68 -2.00
C VAL A 97 4.32 -4.00 -1.40
N ARG A 98 3.62 -4.97 -2.00
CA ARG A 98 2.35 -5.50 -1.50
C ARG A 98 2.56 -6.88 -0.88
N VAL A 99 1.99 -7.09 0.30
CA VAL A 99 1.97 -8.39 0.97
C VAL A 99 0.54 -8.87 1.10
N PHE A 100 0.32 -10.17 0.87
CA PHE A 100 -0.99 -10.81 0.88
C PHE A 100 -1.07 -11.91 1.93
N ASN A 101 -2.26 -12.14 2.48
CA ASN A 101 -2.54 -13.29 3.32
C ASN A 101 -2.88 -14.54 2.49
N ASP A 102 -3.08 -15.67 3.17
CA ASP A 102 -3.39 -16.95 2.52
C ASP A 102 -4.79 -16.99 1.86
N GLN A 103 -5.63 -15.96 2.06
CA GLN A 103 -6.90 -15.75 1.36
C GLN A 103 -6.74 -14.87 0.10
N GLY A 104 -5.53 -14.38 -0.17
CA GLY A 104 -5.24 -13.48 -1.30
C GLY A 104 -5.65 -12.02 -1.05
N ALA A 105 -6.01 -11.64 0.18
CA ALA A 105 -6.28 -10.26 0.53
C ALA A 105 -4.96 -9.54 0.89
N VAL A 106 -4.84 -8.28 0.49
CA VAL A 106 -3.70 -7.42 0.87
C VAL A 106 -3.74 -7.23 2.39
N VAL A 107 -2.57 -7.32 3.02
CA VAL A 107 -2.37 -7.02 4.45
C VAL A 107 -1.53 -5.76 4.65
N THR A 108 -0.57 -5.51 3.76
CA THR A 108 0.22 -4.28 3.76
C THR A 108 0.57 -3.85 2.33
N GLU A 109 0.62 -2.55 2.10
CA GLU A 109 1.18 -1.95 0.88
C GLU A 109 2.16 -0.84 1.30
N GLN A 110 3.40 -0.93 0.84
CA GLN A 110 4.44 0.06 1.06
C GLN A 110 4.73 0.77 -0.26
N MET A 111 4.90 2.09 -0.22
CA MET A 111 5.20 2.92 -1.37
C MET A 111 6.35 3.87 -1.03
N ASP A 112 7.45 3.74 -1.75
CA ASP A 112 8.53 4.74 -1.87
C ASP A 112 8.09 5.77 -2.93
N LEU A 113 7.84 7.00 -2.50
CA LEU A 113 7.24 8.03 -3.35
C LEU A 113 8.29 8.98 -3.93
N ASP A 114 9.50 9.00 -3.38
CA ASP A 114 10.63 9.79 -3.87
C ASP A 114 11.82 8.98 -4.39
N PHE A 115 11.72 7.64 -4.37
CA PHE A 115 12.68 6.69 -4.91
C PHE A 115 14.02 6.68 -4.14
N ASP A 116 13.98 6.89 -2.82
CA ASP A 116 15.18 6.90 -1.97
C ASP A 116 15.55 5.52 -1.36
N GLY A 117 14.72 4.52 -1.61
CA GLY A 117 14.77 3.16 -1.08
C GLY A 117 14.07 2.98 0.26
N LYS A 118 13.35 3.98 0.78
CA LYS A 118 12.56 3.90 2.02
C LYS A 118 11.09 4.20 1.73
N PRO A 119 10.15 3.41 2.27
CA PRO A 119 8.73 3.70 2.10
C PRO A 119 8.30 5.02 2.76
N ASP A 120 7.61 5.86 2.00
CA ASP A 120 6.97 7.09 2.48
C ASP A 120 5.52 6.89 2.86
N ALA A 121 4.86 5.88 2.30
CA ALA A 121 3.52 5.49 2.68
C ALA A 121 3.47 4.00 3.00
N ILE A 122 2.86 3.67 4.14
CA ILE A 122 2.58 2.28 4.51
C ILE A 122 1.10 2.16 4.87
N ASP A 123 0.38 1.38 4.08
CA ASP A 123 -1.00 1.03 4.32
C ASP A 123 -1.10 -0.33 5.01
N TYR A 124 -2.00 -0.41 5.98
CA TYR A 124 -2.32 -1.63 6.71
C TYR A 124 -3.78 -1.98 6.53
N TYR A 125 -4.01 -3.24 6.19
CA TYR A 125 -5.31 -3.78 5.85
C TYR A 125 -5.67 -4.94 6.79
N ALA A 126 -6.94 -5.01 7.18
CA ALA A 126 -7.53 -6.13 7.88
C ALA A 126 -8.66 -6.68 7.02
N ASP A 127 -8.58 -7.95 6.63
CA ASP A 127 -9.52 -8.59 5.70
C ASP A 127 -9.74 -7.79 4.40
N GLY A 128 -8.68 -7.15 3.89
CA GLY A 128 -8.71 -6.31 2.69
C GLY A 128 -9.25 -4.89 2.90
N VAL A 129 -9.62 -4.52 4.13
CA VAL A 129 -10.13 -3.19 4.48
C VAL A 129 -9.01 -2.36 5.12
N LEU A 130 -8.74 -1.17 4.55
CA LEU A 130 -7.75 -0.23 5.10
C LEU A 130 -8.20 0.24 6.49
N TYR A 131 -7.34 0.06 7.49
CA TYR A 131 -7.61 0.54 8.86
C TYR A 131 -6.55 1.52 9.36
N ARG A 132 -5.36 1.55 8.73
CA ARG A 132 -4.27 2.46 9.11
C ARG A 132 -3.41 2.81 7.90
N ARG A 133 -2.95 4.06 7.84
CA ARG A 133 -1.96 4.57 6.87
C ARG A 133 -0.93 5.42 7.59
N ASP A 134 0.34 5.05 7.47
CA ASP A 134 1.49 5.81 7.96
C ASP A 134 2.10 6.60 6.80
N LEU A 135 2.46 7.86 7.01
CA LEU A 135 2.96 8.78 5.98
C LEU A 135 4.18 9.56 6.47
N ALA A 136 5.32 9.40 5.80
CA ALA A 136 6.57 10.14 6.00
C ALA A 136 6.72 11.22 4.91
N LEU A 137 5.86 12.24 4.93
CA LEU A 137 5.79 13.24 3.84
C LEU A 137 6.96 14.23 3.79
N ASP A 138 7.85 14.19 4.79
CA ASP A 138 9.10 14.94 4.79
C ASP A 138 10.27 14.14 4.20
N PHE A 139 10.02 12.92 3.74
CA PHE A 139 11.01 11.99 3.19
C PHE A 139 12.16 11.68 4.16
N ALA A 140 11.93 11.85 5.48
CA ALA A 140 12.90 11.49 6.52
C ALA A 140 12.84 10.00 6.91
N GLY A 141 11.95 9.22 6.28
CA GLY A 141 11.73 7.81 6.57
C GLY A 141 11.01 7.52 7.89
N LYS A 142 10.44 8.54 8.55
CA LYS A 142 9.60 8.40 9.74
C LYS A 142 8.24 9.01 9.47
N ALA A 143 7.18 8.31 9.85
CA ALA A 143 5.84 8.82 9.66
C ALA A 143 5.63 10.09 10.50
N SER A 144 5.35 11.20 9.83
CA SER A 144 4.92 12.46 10.45
C SER A 144 3.39 12.60 10.47
N ILE A 145 2.67 11.72 9.76
CA ILE A 145 1.22 11.62 9.81
C ILE A 145 0.81 10.15 9.90
N VAL A 146 -0.10 9.83 10.82
CA VAL A 146 -0.76 8.51 10.88
C VAL A 146 -2.27 8.71 10.79
N LYS A 147 -2.93 7.98 9.91
CA LYS A 147 -4.38 8.01 9.73
C LYS A 147 -4.98 6.66 10.09
N PHE A 148 -6.11 6.69 10.82
CA PHE A 148 -6.88 5.51 11.19
C PHE A 148 -8.26 5.57 10.57
N TYR A 149 -8.74 4.42 10.13
CA TYR A 149 -10.01 4.27 9.43
C TYR A 149 -10.88 3.20 10.10
N ASN A 150 -12.18 3.41 10.04
CA ASN A 150 -13.20 2.41 10.36
C ASN A 150 -14.27 2.46 9.27
N ASP A 151 -14.68 1.31 8.73
CA ASP A 151 -15.65 1.22 7.63
C ASP A 151 -15.34 2.19 6.46
N ASN A 152 -14.07 2.25 6.06
CA ASN A 152 -13.53 3.16 5.04
C ASN A 152 -13.68 4.68 5.33
N GLN A 153 -14.03 5.06 6.56
CA GLN A 153 -14.11 6.45 7.00
C GLN A 153 -12.93 6.81 7.90
N LEU A 154 -12.34 7.98 7.69
CA LEU A 154 -11.31 8.51 8.58
C LEU A 154 -11.93 8.76 9.96
N THR A 155 -11.34 8.18 11.00
CA THR A 155 -11.78 8.36 12.39
C THR A 155 -10.77 9.11 13.23
N ARG A 156 -9.48 8.98 12.91
CA ARG A 156 -8.40 9.65 13.64
C ARG A 156 -7.23 9.99 12.72
N LYS A 157 -6.62 11.14 12.94
CA LYS A 157 -5.37 11.55 12.29
C LYS A 157 -4.41 12.11 13.33
N GLU A 158 -3.26 11.49 13.44
CA GLU A 158 -2.16 11.89 14.31
C GLU A 158 -1.09 12.59 13.47
N ARG A 159 -0.46 13.63 14.02
CA ARG A 159 0.65 14.33 13.38
C ARG A 159 1.76 14.67 14.36
N ASP A 160 3.00 14.58 13.90
CA ASP A 160 4.16 15.25 14.46
C ASP A 160 4.28 16.61 13.76
N THR A 161 4.00 17.70 14.46
CA THR A 161 4.02 19.05 13.87
C THR A 161 5.33 19.78 14.12
N ASN A 162 6.19 19.26 15.00
CA ASN A 162 7.44 19.89 15.41
C ASN A 162 8.70 19.14 14.92
N GLY A 163 8.55 17.92 14.41
CA GLY A 163 9.60 17.10 13.81
C GLY A 163 10.49 16.36 14.79
N ASP A 164 10.06 16.18 16.05
CA ASP A 164 10.83 15.46 17.08
C ASP A 164 10.67 13.92 17.01
N GLY A 165 9.80 13.44 16.11
CA GLY A 165 9.49 12.02 15.91
C GLY A 165 8.38 11.50 16.82
N LYS A 166 7.67 12.36 17.55
CA LYS A 166 6.51 12.02 18.36
C LYS A 166 5.28 12.76 17.84
N MET A 167 4.13 12.09 17.87
CA MET A 167 2.87 12.72 17.50
C MET A 167 2.46 13.71 18.60
N ASP A 168 2.22 14.96 18.24
CA ASP A 168 1.82 16.03 19.16
C ASP A 168 0.38 16.53 18.92
N THR A 169 -0.22 16.16 17.79
CA THR A 169 -1.56 16.60 17.40
C THR A 169 -2.42 15.41 16.99
N ILE A 170 -3.60 15.27 17.60
CA ILE A 170 -4.57 14.20 17.29
C ILE A 170 -5.93 14.79 16.91
N GLU A 171 -6.32 14.63 15.66
CA GLU A 171 -7.61 15.03 15.13
C GLU A 171 -8.58 13.85 15.16
N TYR A 172 -9.82 14.05 15.63
CA TYR A 172 -10.88 13.04 15.67
C TYR A 172 -12.02 13.41 14.73
N TYR A 173 -12.49 12.41 13.99
CA TYR A 173 -13.49 12.59 12.93
C TYR A 173 -14.71 11.70 13.15
N GLU A 174 -15.90 12.21 12.82
CA GLU A 174 -17.15 11.47 12.81
C GLU A 174 -17.96 11.84 11.55
N GLY A 175 -18.40 10.85 10.78
CA GLY A 175 -19.15 11.09 9.54
C GLY A 175 -18.42 11.98 8.53
N GLY A 176 -17.08 11.95 8.53
CA GLY A 176 -16.23 12.79 7.68
C GLY A 176 -16.02 14.22 8.18
N LYS A 177 -16.57 14.59 9.34
CA LYS A 177 -16.40 15.92 9.95
C LYS A 177 -15.35 15.89 11.07
N LEU A 178 -14.53 16.92 11.16
CA LEU A 178 -13.60 17.11 12.27
C LEU A 178 -14.39 17.53 13.51
N MET A 179 -14.34 16.72 14.56
CA MET A 179 -15.10 16.95 15.78
C MET A 179 -14.26 17.68 16.83
N ARG A 180 -13.01 17.23 17.02
CA ARG A 180 -12.10 17.80 18.01
C ARG A 180 -10.65 17.59 17.64
N ILE A 181 -9.80 18.46 18.19
CA ILE A 181 -8.35 18.40 18.08
C ILE A 181 -7.78 18.24 19.49
N GLY A 182 -6.97 17.22 19.68
CA GLY A 182 -6.18 16.98 20.87
C GLY A 182 -4.73 17.43 20.67
N GLU A 183 -4.14 18.06 21.68
CA GLU A 183 -2.70 18.36 21.76
C GLU A 183 -2.07 17.46 22.82
N ASP A 184 -1.05 16.69 22.44
CA ASP A 184 -0.18 15.93 23.35
C ASP A 184 1.10 16.75 23.58
N ARG A 185 1.24 17.32 24.77
CA ARG A 185 2.32 18.27 25.10
C ARG A 185 3.50 17.60 25.79
N ASP A 186 3.31 16.40 26.33
CA ASP A 186 4.37 15.65 27.00
C ASP A 186 4.90 14.46 26.16
N GLY A 187 4.23 14.16 25.05
CA GLY A 187 4.62 13.16 24.08
C GLY A 187 4.47 11.74 24.61
N ASP A 188 3.45 11.48 25.43
CA ASP A 188 3.08 10.16 25.95
C ASP A 188 2.15 9.36 25.02
N GLY A 189 1.71 9.97 23.91
CA GLY A 189 0.77 9.42 22.93
C GLY A 189 -0.70 9.65 23.27
N LYS A 190 -1.01 10.45 24.30
CA LYS A 190 -2.38 10.81 24.69
C LYS A 190 -2.51 12.33 24.75
N PRO A 191 -3.57 12.91 24.17
CA PRO A 191 -3.77 14.35 24.26
C PRO A 191 -4.05 14.82 25.69
N ASP A 192 -3.36 15.89 26.09
CA ASP A 192 -3.55 16.62 27.35
C ASP A 192 -4.72 17.59 27.29
N VAL A 193 -4.89 18.23 26.12
CA VAL A 193 -5.86 19.30 25.90
C VAL A 193 -6.70 18.98 24.68
N TYR A 194 -8.01 19.21 24.76
CA TYR A 194 -8.93 19.07 23.64
C TYR A 194 -9.57 20.41 23.30
N THR A 195 -9.63 20.71 22.01
CA THR A 195 -10.42 21.80 21.44
C THR A 195 -11.53 21.20 20.59
N GLU A 196 -12.78 21.42 21.02
CA GLU A 196 -13.96 21.05 20.22
C GLU A 196 -14.10 22.00 19.03
N VAL A 197 -14.38 21.44 17.85
CA VAL A 197 -14.60 22.19 16.62
C VAL A 197 -16.10 22.42 16.49
N ASN A 198 -16.57 23.59 16.92
CA ASN A 198 -17.94 24.00 16.65
C ASN A 198 -18.02 24.54 15.22
N GLU A 199 -18.82 23.91 14.34
CA GLU A 199 -19.21 24.51 13.07
C GLU A 199 -20.09 25.75 13.37
N GLY A 200 -19.46 26.91 13.54
CA GLY A 200 -20.18 28.17 13.80
C GLY A 200 -19.30 29.31 14.35
N SER A 201 -18.61 30.02 13.46
CA SER A 201 -18.25 31.45 13.62
C SER A 201 -18.41 32.14 12.27
#